data_AF-A0AAV0EJ71-F1
#
_entry.id   AF-A0AAV0EJ71-F1
#
_cell.length_a   1.000
_cell.length_b   1.000
_cell.length_c   1.000
_cell.angle_alpha   90.00
_cell.angle_beta   90.00
_cell.angle_gamma   90.00
#
_symmetry.space_group_name_H-M   'P 1'
#
loop_
_entity.id
_entity.type
_entity.pdbx_description
1 polymer ?
#
loop_
_entity_poly.entity_id
_entity_poly.type
_entity_poly.pdbx_seq_one_letter_code
_entity_poly.pdbx_strand_id
1 'polypeptide(L)'
;MEAISLFRAIKPFKLNPNLTESFCVRCSSSSSATKVHTGERTGVKRQFDGLLLDAAGTLLQLAKPVEETYAAIGKNYGLDFSCNLHTMSKCQINITGLSTPSAVIKKGFKRAFSASWAEELRYQGDGRPFWKFIVSEATGCNDNAYFEEVYQHYANGDAWRLPDRASDTLSNLKDCGVKLAVVSNFDTRLRKLLKDLNVVHLFDAVIVSAEVGYEKPDAKIFQAALDQICVETTKAVHVGDDAKADKEGANAAGIECWLWGRDVKSFADIQSAILIES
;
A
#
# COMPACT_ATOMS: atom_id res chain seq x y z
N MET A 1 -18.03 -3.49 7.84
CA MET A 1 -16.57 -3.47 8.04
C MET A 1 -15.95 -4.30 6.94
N GLU A 2 -15.32 -3.64 5.98
CA GLU A 2 -14.98 -4.20 4.67
C GLU A 2 -13.66 -5.00 4.67
N ALA A 3 -13.45 -5.75 3.59
CA ALA A 3 -12.26 -6.60 3.40
C ALA A 3 -10.92 -5.83 3.44
N ILE A 4 -10.94 -4.50 3.23
CA ILE A 4 -9.79 -3.60 3.41
C ILE A 4 -9.18 -3.76 4.81
N SER A 5 -10.00 -4.00 5.84
CA SER A 5 -9.52 -4.22 7.22
C SER A 5 -8.72 -5.52 7.43
N LEU A 6 -8.58 -6.40 6.42
CA LEU A 6 -7.77 -7.61 6.50
C LEU A 6 -6.26 -7.34 6.38
N PHE A 7 -5.85 -6.18 5.84
CA PHE A 7 -4.44 -5.83 5.68
C PHE A 7 -3.77 -5.28 6.95
N ARG A 8 -4.57 -4.90 7.96
CA ARG A 8 -4.10 -4.36 9.25
C ARG A 8 -3.51 -5.44 10.15
N ALA A 9 -2.18 -5.50 10.25
CA ALA A 9 -1.44 -6.56 10.95
C ALA A 9 -0.84 -6.09 12.30
N ILE A 10 -0.83 -6.98 13.29
CA ILE A 10 -0.64 -6.65 14.73
C ILE A 10 0.80 -6.94 15.23
N LYS A 11 1.18 -6.28 16.34
CA LYS A 11 2.45 -6.32 17.12
C LYS A 11 2.82 -7.71 17.69
N PRO A 12 4.11 -8.04 17.97
CA PRO A 12 4.96 -7.44 19.04
C PRO A 12 6.24 -6.71 18.52
N PHE A 13 7.37 -6.69 19.26
CA PHE A 13 7.71 -5.71 20.33
C PHE A 13 9.19 -5.76 20.82
N LYS A 14 9.77 -4.59 21.19
CA LYS A 14 11.08 -4.30 21.84
C LYS A 14 12.40 -4.70 21.15
N LEU A 15 13.17 -3.68 20.74
CA LEU A 15 14.62 -3.71 20.50
C LEU A 15 15.39 -3.00 21.63
N ASN A 16 16.63 -3.42 21.85
CA ASN A 16 17.60 -2.81 22.78
C ASN A 16 18.62 -2.00 21.94
N PRO A 17 18.86 -0.70 22.19
CA PRO A 17 19.66 0.13 21.30
C PRO A 17 21.16 0.02 21.60
N ASN A 18 21.99 -0.08 20.56
CA ASN A 18 23.41 0.25 20.63
C ASN A 18 24.01 0.54 19.24
N LEU A 19 24.47 1.79 19.05
CA LEU A 19 25.67 2.22 18.31
C LEU A 19 25.74 1.95 16.77
N THR A 20 26.30 2.79 15.88
CA THR A 20 26.78 4.19 15.93
C THR A 20 26.95 4.76 14.50
N GLU A 21 26.93 6.10 14.39
CA GLU A 21 27.70 6.96 13.45
C GLU A 21 27.58 6.84 11.91
N SER A 22 26.84 7.79 11.33
CA SER A 22 27.33 8.86 10.43
C SER A 22 28.41 8.54 9.37
N PHE A 23 28.06 8.79 8.10
CA PHE A 23 28.91 9.59 7.19
C PHE A 23 28.05 10.55 6.36
N CYS A 24 28.27 11.86 6.50
CA CYS A 24 27.61 12.90 5.71
C CYS A 24 28.65 13.60 4.80
N VAL A 25 28.46 13.50 3.48
CA VAL A 25 29.35 14.16 2.51
C VAL A 25 28.77 15.54 2.17
N ARG A 26 29.47 16.60 2.58
CA ARG A 26 29.20 17.96 2.15
C ARG A 26 29.61 18.14 0.69
N CYS A 27 28.65 18.50 -0.17
CA CYS A 27 28.96 19.18 -1.43
C CYS A 27 28.76 20.69 -1.25
N SER A 28 29.76 21.48 -1.63
CA SER A 28 29.72 22.94 -1.64
C SER A 28 29.96 23.44 -3.05
N SER A 29 29.06 24.25 -3.59
CA SER A 29 29.34 25.09 -4.75
C SER A 29 28.42 26.31 -4.79
N SER A 30 28.92 27.38 -5.40
CA SER A 30 28.47 28.76 -5.21
C SER A 30 27.36 29.22 -6.16
N SER A 31 26.77 30.35 -5.80
CA SER A 31 25.68 31.02 -6.48
C SER A 31 25.99 31.57 -7.88
N SER A 32 24.97 31.60 -8.73
CA SER A 32 24.73 32.74 -9.63
C SER A 32 23.24 32.94 -9.81
N ALA A 33 22.75 34.12 -9.40
CA ALA A 33 21.34 34.48 -9.48
C ALA A 33 21.04 35.11 -10.85
N THR A 34 20.07 34.56 -11.58
CA THR A 34 19.48 35.24 -12.74
C THR A 34 17.98 35.38 -12.49
N LYS A 35 17.50 36.61 -12.30
CA LYS A 35 16.06 36.91 -12.17
C LYS A 35 15.37 36.66 -13.50
N VAL A 36 14.56 35.60 -13.58
CA VAL A 36 13.57 35.40 -14.64
C VAL A 36 12.20 35.86 -14.11
N HIS A 37 11.43 36.57 -14.94
CA HIS A 37 10.17 37.19 -14.54
C HIS A 37 9.14 36.18 -14.02
N THR A 38 8.59 36.49 -12.85
CA THR A 38 7.44 35.82 -12.26
C THR A 38 6.18 36.26 -12.99
N GLY A 39 5.55 35.35 -13.75
CA GLY A 39 4.12 35.44 -13.97
C GLY A 39 3.40 35.12 -12.66
N GLU A 40 2.50 35.99 -12.22
CA GLU A 40 1.69 35.77 -11.02
C GLU A 40 0.74 34.58 -11.25
N ARG A 41 1.17 33.38 -10.84
CA ARG A 41 0.22 32.31 -10.50
C ARG A 41 -0.46 32.73 -9.20
N THR A 42 -1.79 32.74 -9.20
CA THR A 42 -2.63 32.93 -8.01
C THR A 42 -2.10 32.04 -6.88
N GLY A 43 -1.54 32.67 -5.85
CA GLY A 43 -0.58 32.03 -4.95
C GLY A 43 -1.21 31.12 -3.89
N VAL A 44 -1.75 29.97 -4.30
CA VAL A 44 -2.23 28.93 -3.37
C VAL A 44 -1.09 28.52 -2.44
N LYS A 45 -1.26 28.80 -1.14
CA LYS A 45 -0.28 28.45 -0.11
C LYS A 45 -0.35 26.94 0.15
N ARG A 46 0.80 26.30 0.40
CA ARG A 46 0.88 24.86 0.69
C ARG A 46 1.38 24.65 2.11
N GLN A 47 0.75 23.74 2.86
CA GLN A 47 1.26 23.28 4.15
C GLN A 47 2.48 22.37 3.95
N PHE A 48 2.36 21.47 2.98
CA PHE A 48 3.37 20.47 2.63
C PHE A 48 3.84 20.67 1.18
N ASP A 49 5.13 20.46 0.96
CA ASP A 49 5.75 20.47 -0.35
C ASP A 49 5.70 19.08 -1.02
N GLY A 50 5.51 18.01 -0.24
CA GLY A 50 5.36 16.64 -0.75
C GLY A 50 4.26 15.81 -0.07
N LEU A 51 3.64 14.92 -0.85
CA LEU A 51 2.68 13.91 -0.41
C LEU A 51 3.22 12.52 -0.73
N LEU A 52 3.43 11.73 0.32
CA LEU A 52 3.74 10.30 0.25
C LEU A 52 2.43 9.52 0.43
N LEU A 53 2.18 8.52 -0.41
CA LEU A 53 0.93 7.74 -0.41
C LEU A 53 1.22 6.25 -0.34
N ASP A 54 0.53 5.53 0.55
CA ASP A 54 0.43 4.08 0.41
C ASP A 54 -0.42 3.69 -0.82
N ALA A 55 -0.13 2.50 -1.36
CA ALA A 55 -0.92 1.88 -2.41
C ALA A 55 -2.12 1.07 -1.86
N ALA A 56 -1.89 -0.13 -1.33
CA ALA A 56 -2.94 -1.11 -1.09
C ALA A 56 -3.84 -0.76 0.11
N GLY A 57 -5.12 -0.48 -0.14
CA GLY A 57 -6.06 -0.04 0.91
C GLY A 57 -6.15 1.47 1.06
N THR A 58 -5.26 2.23 0.41
CA THR A 58 -5.30 3.69 0.29
C THR A 58 -5.58 4.11 -1.16
N LEU A 59 -4.56 4.21 -2.03
CA LEU A 59 -4.71 4.58 -3.44
C LEU A 59 -5.31 3.47 -4.32
N LEU A 60 -5.01 2.21 -4.01
CA LEU A 60 -5.49 1.03 -4.72
C LEU A 60 -6.55 0.33 -3.87
N GLN A 61 -7.81 0.43 -4.31
CA GLN A 61 -8.95 -0.25 -3.74
C GLN A 61 -9.30 -1.46 -4.60
N LEU A 62 -9.82 -2.53 -4.00
CA LEU A 62 -10.28 -3.68 -4.77
C LEU A 62 -11.55 -3.31 -5.56
N ALA A 63 -11.63 -3.73 -6.82
CA ALA A 63 -12.82 -3.52 -7.66
C ALA A 63 -14.00 -4.39 -7.20
N LYS A 64 -13.72 -5.55 -6.59
CA LYS A 64 -14.68 -6.49 -6.00
C LYS A 64 -14.12 -7.03 -4.67
N PRO A 65 -14.96 -7.47 -3.72
CA PRO A 65 -14.48 -8.11 -2.50
C PRO A 65 -13.57 -9.30 -2.82
N VAL A 66 -12.44 -9.39 -2.10
CA VAL A 66 -11.39 -10.39 -2.36
C VAL A 66 -11.96 -11.81 -2.32
N GLU A 67 -12.80 -12.09 -1.34
CA GLU A 67 -13.35 -13.42 -1.13
C GLU A 67 -14.39 -13.84 -2.18
N GLU A 68 -15.07 -12.90 -2.83
CA GLU A 68 -15.96 -13.20 -3.95
C GLU A 68 -15.16 -13.62 -5.19
N THR A 69 -14.03 -12.96 -5.41
CA THR A 69 -13.12 -13.25 -6.53
C THR A 69 -12.49 -14.63 -6.38
N TYR A 70 -11.94 -14.93 -5.19
CA TYR A 70 -11.39 -16.25 -4.86
C TYR A 70 -12.47 -17.35 -4.94
N ALA A 71 -13.68 -17.10 -4.42
CA ALA A 71 -14.79 -18.05 -4.52
C ALA A 71 -15.27 -18.27 -5.97
N ALA A 72 -15.22 -17.24 -6.83
CA ALA A 72 -15.60 -17.35 -8.23
C ALA A 72 -14.59 -18.17 -9.03
N ILE A 73 -13.29 -17.84 -8.93
CA ILE A 73 -12.20 -18.57 -9.59
C ILE A 73 -12.15 -20.02 -9.07
N GLY A 74 -12.29 -20.22 -7.75
CA GLY A 74 -12.20 -21.54 -7.12
C GLY A 74 -13.19 -22.59 -7.65
N LYS A 75 -14.35 -22.16 -8.16
CA LYS A 75 -15.32 -23.08 -8.81
C LYS A 75 -14.73 -23.82 -10.01
N ASN A 76 -13.85 -23.17 -10.78
CA ASN A 76 -13.15 -23.78 -11.92
C ASN A 76 -12.22 -24.93 -11.48
N TYR A 77 -11.78 -24.91 -10.21
CA TYR A 77 -10.89 -25.89 -9.58
C TYR A 77 -11.63 -26.84 -8.62
N GLY A 78 -12.97 -26.89 -8.69
CA GLY A 78 -13.79 -27.75 -7.85
C GLY A 78 -13.86 -27.34 -6.38
N LEU A 79 -13.47 -26.10 -6.04
CA LEU A 79 -13.60 -25.56 -4.68
C LEU A 79 -15.06 -25.14 -4.43
N ASP A 80 -15.79 -25.97 -3.70
CA ASP A 80 -17.11 -25.61 -3.19
C ASP A 80 -17.03 -25.07 -1.76
N PHE A 81 -17.09 -23.74 -1.65
CA PHE A 81 -17.11 -23.03 -0.38
C PHE A 81 -18.53 -22.88 0.21
N SER A 82 -19.56 -23.48 -0.39
CA SER A 82 -20.97 -23.36 0.06
C SER A 82 -21.36 -24.31 1.19
N CYS A 83 -20.49 -25.26 1.55
CA CYS A 83 -20.89 -26.43 2.31
C CYS A 83 -21.05 -26.17 3.83
N ASN A 84 -22.29 -26.17 4.29
CA ASN A 84 -22.61 -26.77 5.59
C ASN A 84 -22.29 -28.28 5.53
N LEU A 85 -21.47 -28.74 6.48
CA LEU A 85 -21.48 -30.10 7.06
C LEU A 85 -22.04 -31.25 6.17
N HIS A 86 -21.21 -31.91 5.33
CA HIS A 86 -21.15 -33.40 5.20
C HIS A 86 -20.12 -33.97 4.20
N THR A 87 -19.56 -33.21 3.26
CA THR A 87 -18.64 -33.74 2.23
C THR A 87 -17.15 -33.73 2.62
N MET A 88 -16.82 -34.27 3.81
CA MET A 88 -15.43 -34.44 4.22
C MET A 88 -14.79 -35.70 3.60
N SER A 89 -14.08 -35.52 2.49
CA SER A 89 -13.08 -36.48 2.00
C SER A 89 -11.81 -35.85 1.41
N LYS A 90 -11.80 -34.55 1.08
CA LYS A 90 -10.65 -33.90 0.41
C LYS A 90 -10.19 -32.54 0.94
N CYS A 91 -11.04 -31.76 1.61
CA CYS A 91 -10.63 -30.50 2.25
C CYS A 91 -10.53 -30.69 3.77
N GLN A 92 -9.34 -30.46 4.32
CA GLN A 92 -8.99 -30.80 5.70
C GLN A 92 -9.27 -29.64 6.69
N ILE A 93 -10.24 -28.77 6.37
CA ILE A 93 -10.59 -27.63 7.23
C ILE A 93 -11.93 -27.88 7.93
N ASN A 94 -11.87 -28.12 9.23
CA ASN A 94 -13.04 -28.20 10.11
C ASN A 94 -13.65 -26.79 10.30
N ILE A 95 -14.52 -26.36 9.37
CA ILE A 95 -15.24 -25.07 9.47
C ILE A 95 -16.70 -25.30 9.86
N THR A 96 -16.92 -25.73 11.10
CA THR A 96 -18.27 -25.75 11.68
C THR A 96 -18.77 -24.33 11.92
N GLY A 97 -19.91 -23.94 11.33
CA GLY A 97 -20.66 -22.75 11.71
C GLY A 97 -20.42 -21.46 10.90
N LEU A 98 -19.86 -21.53 9.68
CA LEU A 98 -19.84 -20.38 8.76
C LEU A 98 -20.75 -20.67 7.56
N SER A 99 -21.72 -19.78 7.29
CA SER A 99 -22.84 -20.03 6.38
C SER A 99 -22.64 -19.54 4.93
N THR A 100 -21.50 -18.92 4.59
CA THR A 100 -21.23 -18.44 3.23
C THR A 100 -19.77 -18.62 2.80
N PRO A 101 -19.50 -18.80 1.48
CA PRO A 101 -18.17 -18.75 0.89
C PRO A 101 -17.33 -17.55 1.33
N SER A 102 -17.95 -16.37 1.34
CA SER A 102 -17.32 -15.10 1.72
C SER A 102 -16.75 -15.16 3.14
N ALA A 103 -17.52 -15.69 4.09
CA ALA A 103 -17.11 -15.77 5.49
C ALA A 103 -15.98 -16.80 5.72
N VAL A 104 -16.01 -17.93 5.01
CA VAL A 104 -14.94 -18.96 5.04
C VAL A 104 -13.59 -18.37 4.64
N ILE A 105 -13.53 -17.74 3.46
CA ILE A 105 -12.29 -17.20 2.90
C ILE A 105 -11.78 -16.00 3.70
N LYS A 106 -12.67 -15.11 4.17
CA LYS A 106 -12.33 -14.02 5.11
C LYS A 106 -11.67 -14.54 6.39
N LYS A 107 -12.21 -15.62 6.99
CA LYS A 107 -11.62 -16.26 8.16
C LYS A 107 -10.26 -16.90 7.82
N GLY A 108 -10.08 -17.38 6.60
CA GLY A 108 -8.82 -17.85 6.04
C GLY A 108 -7.75 -16.77 6.00
N PHE A 109 -8.01 -15.66 5.30
CA PHE A 109 -7.10 -14.50 5.27
C PHE A 109 -6.73 -14.01 6.67
N LYS A 110 -7.71 -13.91 7.58
CA LYS A 110 -7.43 -13.50 8.96
C LYS A 110 -6.45 -14.45 9.67
N ARG A 111 -6.49 -15.77 9.44
CA ARG A 111 -5.48 -16.70 9.97
C ARG A 111 -4.12 -16.44 9.31
N ALA A 112 -4.07 -16.38 7.99
CA ALA A 112 -2.85 -16.22 7.22
C ALA A 112 -2.06 -14.95 7.63
N PHE A 113 -2.74 -13.80 7.72
CA PHE A 113 -2.13 -12.53 8.17
C PHE A 113 -1.86 -12.46 9.68
N SER A 114 -2.40 -13.38 10.49
CA SER A 114 -2.07 -13.51 11.92
C SER A 114 -0.99 -14.55 12.21
N ALA A 115 -0.50 -15.28 11.20
CA ALA A 115 0.59 -16.23 11.36
C ALA A 115 1.90 -15.51 11.73
N SER A 116 2.82 -16.22 12.39
CA SER A 116 4.18 -15.73 12.58
C SER A 116 4.97 -15.91 11.29
N TRP A 117 5.49 -14.82 10.76
CA TRP A 117 6.32 -14.79 9.55
C TRP A 117 7.79 -14.64 9.95
N ALA A 118 8.70 -15.03 9.04
CA ALA A 118 10.13 -14.76 9.21
C ALA A 118 10.39 -13.24 9.26
N GLU A 119 11.51 -12.83 9.87
CA GLU A 119 11.92 -11.41 9.96
C GLU A 119 12.44 -10.83 8.64
N GLU A 120 12.43 -11.61 7.56
CA GLU A 120 12.75 -11.16 6.20
C GLU A 120 11.61 -10.34 5.57
N LEU A 121 11.92 -9.61 4.50
CA LEU A 121 10.92 -8.85 3.72
C LEU A 121 9.75 -9.75 3.29
N ARG A 122 8.53 -9.24 3.47
CA ARG A 122 7.29 -9.95 3.09
C ARG A 122 7.24 -10.24 1.59
N TYR A 123 7.79 -9.34 0.79
CA TYR A 123 7.81 -9.42 -0.66
C TYR A 123 9.25 -9.44 -1.16
N GLN A 124 9.69 -10.59 -1.66
CA GLN A 124 10.93 -10.74 -2.42
C GLN A 124 10.57 -10.88 -3.90
N GLY A 125 11.07 -9.99 -4.76
CA GLY A 125 10.73 -9.95 -6.18
C GLY A 125 9.22 -9.82 -6.42
N ASP A 126 8.65 -10.79 -7.15
CA ASP A 126 7.23 -10.81 -7.51
C ASP A 126 6.30 -11.32 -6.38
N GLY A 127 6.85 -11.64 -5.21
CA GLY A 127 6.10 -12.02 -4.01
C GLY A 127 5.35 -13.35 -4.11
N ARG A 128 5.54 -14.15 -5.18
CA ARG A 128 4.82 -15.41 -5.38
C ARG A 128 4.88 -16.39 -4.19
N PRO A 129 6.03 -16.62 -3.52
CA PRO A 129 6.08 -17.55 -2.38
C PRO A 129 5.15 -17.12 -1.24
N PHE A 130 5.15 -15.83 -0.91
CA PHE A 130 4.26 -15.23 0.08
C PHE A 130 2.79 -15.37 -0.33
N TRP A 131 2.45 -14.91 -1.54
CA TRP A 131 1.05 -14.95 -2.00
C TRP A 131 0.52 -16.37 -2.13
N LYS A 132 1.35 -17.34 -2.51
CA LYS A 132 0.96 -18.76 -2.59
C LYS A 132 0.58 -19.33 -1.23
N PHE A 133 1.36 -19.01 -0.18
CA PHE A 133 0.99 -19.35 1.20
C PHE A 133 -0.34 -18.68 1.58
N ILE A 134 -0.49 -17.38 1.31
CA ILE A 134 -1.72 -16.64 1.63
C ILE A 134 -2.94 -17.28 0.94
N VAL A 135 -2.86 -17.62 -0.35
CA VAL A 135 -3.95 -18.26 -1.10
C VAL A 135 -4.28 -19.64 -0.51
N SER A 136 -3.27 -20.45 -0.18
CA SER A 136 -3.47 -21.75 0.46
C SER A 136 -4.17 -21.61 1.82
N GLU A 137 -3.64 -20.78 2.73
CA GLU A 137 -4.24 -20.59 4.06
C GLU A 137 -5.63 -19.95 4.01
N ALA A 138 -5.88 -19.08 3.02
CA ALA A 138 -7.17 -18.44 2.81
C ALA A 138 -8.26 -19.42 2.36
N THR A 139 -7.90 -20.44 1.58
CA THR A 139 -8.87 -21.26 0.81
C THR A 139 -8.84 -22.76 1.13
N GLY A 140 -7.74 -23.27 1.69
CA GLY A 140 -7.43 -24.69 1.78
C GLY A 140 -6.90 -25.33 0.50
N CYS A 141 -6.72 -24.55 -0.57
CA CYS A 141 -6.31 -25.08 -1.88
C CYS A 141 -4.81 -24.88 -2.12
N ASN A 142 -4.11 -25.99 -2.35
CA ASN A 142 -2.69 -26.02 -2.71
C ASN A 142 -2.45 -26.20 -4.23
N ASP A 143 -3.50 -26.07 -5.05
CA ASP A 143 -3.37 -26.20 -6.51
C ASP A 143 -2.60 -24.99 -7.09
N ASN A 144 -1.53 -25.29 -7.83
CA ASN A 144 -0.67 -24.28 -8.45
C ASN A 144 -1.40 -23.49 -9.55
N ALA A 145 -2.30 -24.12 -10.30
CA ALA A 145 -3.04 -23.46 -11.38
C ALA A 145 -4.09 -22.51 -10.81
N TYR A 146 -4.79 -22.92 -9.74
CA TYR A 146 -5.68 -22.03 -8.98
C TYR A 146 -4.93 -20.81 -8.43
N PHE A 147 -3.75 -21.03 -7.81
CA PHE A 147 -2.89 -19.94 -7.37
C PHE A 147 -2.49 -19.02 -8.52
N GLU A 148 -2.10 -19.55 -9.68
CA GLU A 148 -1.69 -18.74 -10.82
C GLU A 148 -2.85 -17.87 -11.34
N GLU A 149 -4.04 -18.44 -11.51
CA GLU A 149 -5.21 -17.69 -12.01
C GLU A 149 -5.59 -16.53 -11.05
N VAL A 150 -5.57 -16.80 -9.74
CA VAL A 150 -5.77 -15.76 -8.70
C VAL A 150 -4.64 -14.72 -8.74
N TYR A 151 -3.38 -15.15 -8.83
CA TYR A 151 -2.22 -14.24 -8.85
C TYR A 151 -2.23 -13.32 -10.08
N GLN A 152 -2.57 -13.88 -11.25
CA GLN A 152 -2.70 -13.14 -12.51
C GLN A 152 -3.91 -12.21 -12.49
N HIS A 153 -5.03 -12.59 -11.88
CA HIS A 153 -6.16 -11.68 -11.70
C HIS A 153 -5.73 -10.38 -11.00
N TYR A 154 -5.04 -10.48 -9.86
CA TYR A 154 -4.54 -9.30 -9.13
C TYR A 154 -3.31 -8.62 -9.74
N ALA A 155 -2.70 -9.21 -10.79
CA ALA A 155 -1.65 -8.59 -11.58
C ALA A 155 -2.17 -7.65 -12.69
N ASN A 156 -3.49 -7.53 -12.85
CA ASN A 156 -4.14 -6.69 -13.85
C ASN A 156 -4.95 -5.55 -13.22
N GLY A 157 -4.93 -4.38 -13.85
CA GLY A 157 -5.63 -3.17 -13.38
C GLY A 157 -7.11 -3.38 -13.09
N ASP A 158 -7.82 -4.21 -13.85
CA ASP A 158 -9.27 -4.47 -13.69
C ASP A 158 -9.68 -5.07 -12.34
N ALA A 159 -8.74 -5.68 -11.60
CA ALA A 159 -8.98 -6.15 -10.23
C ALA A 159 -9.02 -5.01 -9.19
N TRP A 160 -8.61 -3.80 -9.61
CA TRP A 160 -8.39 -2.63 -8.79
C TRP A 160 -9.18 -1.43 -9.30
N ARG A 161 -9.36 -0.45 -8.42
CA ARG A 161 -9.91 0.86 -8.73
C ARG A 161 -9.24 1.92 -7.86
N LEU A 162 -9.29 3.16 -8.31
CA LEU A 162 -8.91 4.31 -7.49
C LEU A 162 -10.10 4.73 -6.61
N PRO A 163 -9.86 5.37 -5.46
CA PRO A 163 -10.88 6.15 -4.75
C PRO A 163 -11.42 7.29 -5.62
N ASP A 164 -12.65 7.70 -5.31
CA ASP A 164 -13.34 8.75 -6.04
C ASP A 164 -12.51 10.04 -6.05
N ARG A 165 -12.37 10.64 -7.25
CA ARG A 165 -11.59 11.86 -7.54
C ARG A 165 -10.08 11.78 -7.28
N ALA A 166 -9.51 10.62 -6.96
CA ALA A 166 -8.08 10.49 -6.65
C ALA A 166 -7.18 11.01 -7.78
N SER A 167 -7.45 10.64 -9.03
CA SER A 167 -6.65 11.11 -10.19
C SER A 167 -6.71 12.64 -10.35
N ASP A 168 -7.91 13.23 -10.26
CA ASP A 168 -8.11 14.69 -10.41
C ASP A 168 -7.37 15.47 -9.31
N THR A 169 -7.51 15.02 -8.06
CA THR A 169 -6.83 15.63 -6.92
C THR A 169 -5.32 15.52 -7.04
N LEU A 170 -4.79 14.36 -7.44
CA LEU A 170 -3.35 14.17 -7.63
C LEU A 170 -2.82 15.08 -8.76
N SER A 171 -3.54 15.21 -9.87
CA SER A 171 -3.18 16.18 -10.92
C SER A 171 -3.15 17.60 -10.37
N ASN A 172 -4.20 18.04 -9.68
CA ASN A 172 -4.30 19.39 -9.13
C ASN A 172 -3.21 19.70 -8.09
N LEU A 173 -2.90 18.75 -7.19
CA LEU A 173 -1.79 18.87 -6.24
C LEU A 173 -0.45 19.05 -6.98
N LYS A 174 -0.22 18.29 -8.05
CA LYS A 174 0.97 18.40 -8.90
C LYS A 174 1.05 19.74 -9.63
N ASP A 175 -0.07 20.25 -10.15
CA ASP A 175 -0.17 21.55 -10.81
C ASP A 175 0.10 22.73 -9.84
N CYS A 176 -0.31 22.58 -8.58
CA CYS A 176 0.07 23.47 -7.48
C CYS A 176 1.54 23.32 -7.02
N GLY A 177 2.30 22.35 -7.54
CA GLY A 177 3.71 22.13 -7.20
C GLY A 177 3.96 21.26 -5.97
N VAL A 178 2.98 20.46 -5.53
CA VAL A 178 3.21 19.40 -4.54
C VAL A 178 3.86 18.22 -5.25
N LYS A 179 4.94 17.70 -4.66
CA LYS A 179 5.62 16.50 -5.13
C LYS A 179 4.90 15.23 -4.67
N LEU A 180 4.76 14.26 -5.56
CA LEU A 180 3.94 13.07 -5.30
C LEU A 180 4.78 11.80 -5.32
N ALA A 181 4.71 10.99 -4.27
CA ALA A 181 5.34 9.68 -4.25
C ALA A 181 4.39 8.58 -3.77
N VAL A 182 4.51 7.38 -4.35
CA VAL A 182 3.98 6.16 -3.73
C VAL A 182 5.04 5.53 -2.84
N VAL A 183 4.67 5.11 -1.63
CA VAL A 183 5.54 4.43 -0.65
C VAL A 183 4.78 3.23 -0.09
N SER A 184 5.02 2.03 -0.63
CA SER A 184 4.20 0.86 -0.30
C SER A 184 4.98 -0.43 -0.07
N ASN A 185 4.48 -1.23 0.87
CA ASN A 185 4.90 -2.61 1.07
C ASN A 185 4.17 -3.46 0.03
N PHE A 186 4.81 -3.68 -1.11
CA PHE A 186 4.23 -4.38 -2.25
C PHE A 186 5.34 -5.14 -3.01
N ASP A 187 4.94 -6.15 -3.78
CA ASP A 187 5.80 -6.81 -4.77
C ASP A 187 5.96 -5.99 -6.07
N THR A 188 6.80 -6.49 -6.99
CA THR A 188 7.14 -5.80 -8.26
C THR A 188 5.97 -5.54 -9.21
N ARG A 189 4.74 -6.05 -8.95
CA ARG A 189 3.57 -5.77 -9.81
C ARG A 189 3.05 -4.33 -9.68
N LEU A 190 3.33 -3.63 -8.58
CA LEU A 190 2.73 -2.32 -8.28
C LEU A 190 2.92 -1.30 -9.42
N ARG A 191 4.11 -1.22 -10.03
CA ARG A 191 4.36 -0.30 -11.16
C ARG A 191 3.53 -0.61 -12.40
N LYS A 192 3.17 -1.87 -12.64
CA LYS A 192 2.25 -2.25 -13.72
C LYS A 192 0.83 -1.82 -13.36
N LEU A 193 0.36 -2.08 -12.14
CA LEU A 193 -0.99 -1.70 -11.70
C LEU A 193 -1.22 -0.19 -11.81
N LEU A 194 -0.24 0.63 -11.42
CA LEU A 194 -0.31 2.10 -11.58
C LEU A 194 -0.28 2.56 -13.05
N LYS A 195 0.28 1.76 -13.98
CA LYS A 195 0.22 2.00 -15.43
C LYS A 195 -1.14 1.62 -16.00
N ASP A 196 -1.64 0.44 -15.65
CA ASP A 196 -2.96 -0.07 -16.10
C ASP A 196 -4.08 0.89 -15.69
N LEU A 197 -4.01 1.45 -14.47
CA LEU A 197 -4.94 2.47 -13.95
C LEU A 197 -4.64 3.90 -14.42
N ASN A 198 -3.67 4.09 -15.33
CA ASN A 198 -3.26 5.38 -15.89
C ASN A 198 -2.97 6.48 -14.84
N VAL A 199 -2.27 6.16 -13.74
CA VAL A 199 -1.88 7.14 -12.71
C VAL A 199 -0.39 7.21 -12.43
N VAL A 200 0.42 6.27 -12.94
CA VAL A 200 1.88 6.25 -12.67
C VAL A 200 2.58 7.57 -13.03
N HIS A 201 2.08 8.28 -14.04
CA HIS A 201 2.65 9.54 -14.53
C HIS A 201 2.39 10.75 -13.60
N LEU A 202 1.44 10.61 -12.67
CA LEU A 202 1.16 11.62 -11.65
C LEU A 202 2.26 11.64 -10.58
N PHE A 203 2.93 10.52 -10.32
CA PHE A 203 3.96 10.43 -9.30
C PHE A 203 5.35 10.86 -9.83
N ASP A 204 6.07 11.64 -9.02
CA ASP A 204 7.49 11.93 -9.20
C ASP A 204 8.36 10.73 -8.81
N ALA A 205 7.92 9.95 -7.80
CA ALA A 205 8.59 8.72 -7.35
C ALA A 205 7.60 7.59 -7.04
N VAL A 206 8.06 6.35 -7.19
CA VAL A 206 7.31 5.16 -6.74
C VAL A 206 8.31 4.25 -6.03
N ILE A 207 8.12 4.08 -4.72
CA ILE A 207 8.98 3.28 -3.84
C ILE A 207 8.23 2.01 -3.46
N VAL A 208 8.77 0.88 -3.88
CA VAL A 208 8.20 -0.46 -3.71
C VAL A 208 9.16 -1.27 -2.85
N SER A 209 8.69 -1.82 -1.72
CA SER A 209 9.57 -2.51 -0.77
C SER A 209 10.38 -3.65 -1.39
N ALA A 210 9.77 -4.43 -2.30
CA ALA A 210 10.44 -5.51 -3.03
C ALA A 210 11.53 -5.04 -4.02
N GLU A 211 11.55 -3.76 -4.39
CA GLU A 211 12.56 -3.17 -5.28
C GLU A 211 13.70 -2.51 -4.49
N VAL A 212 13.41 -1.91 -3.33
CA VAL A 212 14.41 -1.15 -2.54
C VAL A 212 15.01 -1.93 -1.37
N GLY A 213 14.44 -3.06 -0.96
CA GLY A 213 15.01 -3.93 0.07
C GLY A 213 14.69 -3.53 1.53
N TYR A 214 13.73 -2.62 1.73
CA TYR A 214 13.21 -2.23 3.05
C TYR A 214 11.71 -1.97 2.96
N GLU A 215 10.97 -2.31 4.02
CA GLU A 215 9.52 -2.16 4.10
C GLU A 215 9.09 -1.32 5.30
N LYS A 216 7.97 -0.59 5.18
CA LYS A 216 7.38 0.16 6.29
C LYS A 216 7.11 -0.80 7.46
N PRO A 217 7.49 -0.49 8.71
CA PRO A 217 7.80 0.85 9.22
C PRO A 217 9.29 1.25 9.23
N ASP A 218 10.21 0.59 8.50
CA ASP A 218 11.62 1.04 8.44
C ASP A 218 11.68 2.45 7.80
N ALA A 219 12.32 3.40 8.50
CA ALA A 219 12.48 4.78 8.06
C ALA A 219 13.14 4.91 6.66
N LYS A 220 13.98 3.95 6.26
CA LYS A 220 14.69 3.95 4.97
C LYS A 220 13.76 4.00 3.76
N ILE A 221 12.58 3.36 3.82
CA ILE A 221 11.64 3.38 2.68
C ILE A 221 11.05 4.78 2.48
N PHE A 222 10.80 5.50 3.58
CA PHE A 222 10.33 6.89 3.53
C PHE A 222 11.45 7.84 3.10
N GLN A 223 12.68 7.66 3.61
CA GLN A 223 13.83 8.46 3.19
C GLN A 223 14.11 8.30 1.69
N ALA A 224 14.07 7.07 1.16
CA ALA A 224 14.22 6.81 -0.27
C ALA A 224 13.14 7.51 -1.13
N ALA A 225 11.95 7.78 -0.58
CA ALA A 225 10.92 8.57 -1.24
C ALA A 225 11.27 10.06 -1.23
N LEU A 226 11.60 10.61 -0.06
CA LEU A 226 12.00 12.01 0.13
C LEU A 226 13.19 12.40 -0.75
N ASP A 227 14.21 11.53 -0.81
CA ASP A 227 15.41 11.72 -1.63
C ASP A 227 15.08 11.79 -3.13
N GLN A 228 14.19 10.91 -3.62
CA GLN A 228 13.80 10.90 -5.04
C GLN A 228 12.93 12.09 -5.44
N ILE A 229 12.09 12.60 -4.54
CA ILE A 229 11.25 13.78 -4.81
C ILE A 229 11.90 15.12 -4.42
N CYS A 230 13.07 15.08 -3.78
CA CYS A 230 13.81 16.23 -3.26
C CYS A 230 12.98 17.12 -2.30
N VAL A 231 12.30 16.51 -1.31
CA VAL A 231 11.49 17.22 -0.30
C VAL A 231 12.06 17.00 1.09
N GLU A 232 12.12 18.07 1.90
CA GLU A 232 12.53 17.98 3.31
C GLU A 232 11.52 17.16 4.14
N THR A 233 11.99 16.36 5.09
CA THR A 233 11.17 15.49 5.95
C THR A 233 10.00 16.23 6.62
N THR A 234 10.25 17.44 7.13
CA THR A 234 9.25 18.31 7.80
C THR A 234 8.29 19.01 6.84
N LYS A 235 8.50 18.85 5.53
CA LYS A 235 7.68 19.38 4.44
C LYS A 235 6.92 18.29 3.69
N ALA A 236 7.02 17.04 4.12
CA ALA A 236 6.24 15.94 3.60
C ALA A 236 5.12 15.52 4.56
N VAL A 237 4.02 15.03 4.00
CA VAL A 237 2.99 14.28 4.74
C VAL A 237 2.82 12.89 4.11
N HIS A 238 2.65 11.86 4.94
CA HIS A 238 2.37 10.50 4.51
C HIS A 238 0.90 10.12 4.76
N VAL A 239 0.24 9.50 3.79
CA VAL A 239 -1.14 9.01 3.93
C VAL A 239 -1.18 7.51 3.63
N GLY A 240 -1.69 6.74 4.60
CA GLY A 240 -1.86 5.29 4.51
C GLY A 240 -2.87 4.76 5.53
N ASP A 241 -3.25 3.48 5.46
CA ASP A 241 -4.36 2.94 6.25
C ASP A 241 -3.93 2.09 7.47
N ASP A 242 -2.65 1.74 7.60
CA ASP A 242 -2.13 0.91 8.70
C ASP A 242 -1.46 1.73 9.81
N ALA A 243 -1.89 1.51 11.05
CA ALA A 243 -1.41 2.27 12.20
C ALA A 243 0.08 2.02 12.54
N LYS A 244 0.64 0.85 12.21
CA LYS A 244 2.03 0.50 12.50
C LYS A 244 2.93 0.86 11.32
N ALA A 245 2.62 0.37 10.13
CA ALA A 245 3.43 0.59 8.93
C ALA A 245 3.43 2.07 8.52
N ASP A 246 2.27 2.70 8.41
CA ASP A 246 2.16 4.08 7.96
C ASP A 246 2.35 5.08 9.11
N LYS A 247 1.49 5.05 10.13
CA LYS A 247 1.48 6.10 11.17
C LYS A 247 2.66 5.99 12.14
N GLU A 248 2.93 4.83 12.74
CA GLU A 248 4.12 4.67 13.61
C GLU A 248 5.43 4.80 12.81
N GLY A 249 5.50 4.23 11.60
CA GLY A 249 6.68 4.31 10.72
C GLY A 249 7.03 5.71 10.23
N ALA A 250 6.08 6.43 9.63
CA ALA A 250 6.32 7.78 9.10
C ALA A 250 6.65 8.78 10.23
N ASN A 251 5.92 8.72 11.36
CA ASN A 251 6.21 9.56 12.52
C ASN A 251 7.61 9.29 13.09
N ALA A 252 8.06 8.02 13.12
CA ALA A 252 9.41 7.66 13.56
C ALA A 252 10.50 8.15 12.59
N ALA A 253 10.18 8.30 11.30
CA ALA A 253 11.01 8.98 10.31
C ALA A 253 10.92 10.52 10.36
N GLY A 254 10.12 11.11 11.26
CA GLY A 254 9.95 12.56 11.40
C GLY A 254 8.95 13.19 10.42
N ILE A 255 8.16 12.37 9.71
CA ILE A 255 7.18 12.79 8.71
C ILE A 255 5.79 12.81 9.36
N GLU A 256 5.01 13.87 9.15
CA GLU A 256 3.61 13.88 9.60
C GLU A 256 2.82 12.82 8.82
N CYS A 257 1.94 12.07 9.48
CA CYS A 257 1.09 11.09 8.80
C CYS A 257 -0.39 11.26 9.13
N TRP A 258 -1.26 11.08 8.14
CA TRP A 258 -2.72 10.99 8.31
C TRP A 258 -3.22 9.59 7.96
N LEU A 259 -3.98 8.98 8.87
CA LEU A 259 -4.57 7.66 8.66
C LEU A 259 -5.80 7.73 7.75
N TRP A 260 -5.76 6.99 6.64
CA TRP A 260 -6.87 6.82 5.72
C TRP A 260 -8.07 6.14 6.39
N GLY A 261 -9.26 6.68 6.12
CA GLY A 261 -10.52 6.30 6.76
C GLY A 261 -10.70 6.83 8.20
N ARG A 262 -9.71 7.52 8.77
CA ARG A 262 -9.76 8.07 10.14
C ARG A 262 -9.50 9.57 10.18
N ASP A 263 -8.28 9.97 9.85
CA ASP A 263 -7.79 11.35 9.90
C ASP A 263 -8.19 12.07 8.60
N VAL A 264 -8.06 11.38 7.46
CA VAL A 264 -8.60 11.75 6.14
C VAL A 264 -9.45 10.60 5.59
N LYS A 265 -10.53 10.89 4.87
CA LYS A 265 -11.50 9.89 4.36
C LYS A 265 -11.71 9.99 2.84
N SER A 266 -11.29 11.08 2.22
CA SER A 266 -11.36 11.30 0.78
C SER A 266 -10.07 11.97 0.27
N PHE A 267 -9.84 11.91 -1.05
CA PHE A 267 -8.77 12.70 -1.66
C PHE A 267 -9.04 14.21 -1.58
N ALA A 268 -10.30 14.64 -1.54
CA ALA A 268 -10.64 16.04 -1.29
C ALA A 268 -10.19 16.52 0.09
N ASP A 269 -10.27 15.67 1.13
CA ASP A 269 -9.79 15.99 2.48
C ASP A 269 -8.26 16.20 2.46
N ILE A 270 -7.52 15.31 1.78
CA ILE A 270 -6.06 15.42 1.59
C ILE A 270 -5.73 16.73 0.87
N GLN A 271 -6.48 17.08 -0.19
CA GLN A 271 -6.25 18.29 -0.94
C GLN A 271 -6.43 19.55 -0.08
N SER A 272 -7.54 19.65 0.64
CA SER A 272 -7.85 20.82 1.50
C SER A 272 -6.92 20.94 2.71
N ALA A 273 -6.31 19.84 3.15
CA ALA A 273 -5.32 19.85 4.23
C ALA A 273 -3.90 20.20 3.74
N ILE A 274 -3.57 19.97 2.46
CA ILE A 274 -2.29 20.36 1.86
C ILE A 274 -2.33 21.78 1.29
N LEU A 275 -3.41 22.15 0.60
CA LEU A 275 -3.59 23.45 -0.03
C LEU A 275 -4.37 24.38 0.91
N ILE A 276 -3.66 25.35 1.50
CA ILE A 276 -4.23 26.35 2.40
C ILE A 276 -4.72 27.53 1.55
N GLU A 277 -6.01 27.84 1.60
CA GLU A 277 -6.57 29.07 1.05
C GLU A 277 -5.95 30.31 1.75
N SER A 278 -5.70 31.36 0.98
CA SER A 278 -4.92 32.54 1.41
C SER A 278 -5.77 33.63 2.05
#